data_AF-X0YCL1-F1
#
_entry.id   AF-X0YCL1-F1
#
_cell.length_a   1.000
_cell.length_b   1.000
_cell.length_c   1.000
_cell.angle_alpha   90.00
_cell.angle_beta   90.00
_cell.angle_gamma   90.00
#
_symmetry.space_group_name_H-M   'P 1'
#
loop_
_entity.id
_entity.type
_entity.pdbx_description
1 polymer ?
#
loop_
_entity_poly.entity_id
_entity_poly.type
_entity_poly.pdbx_seq_one_letter_code
_entity_poly.pdbx_strand_id
1 'polypeptide(L)'
;FAKDTQIELMDGQCVPINKIQIDDVLRFGERVVGVVEINATDLDTKEYYLNNGMIICGGPNIQICDLDLGIMSTLDLSGKKINNKKLYHLLTDKSTFYINGIRVYDYNAGIEKYLASDNLKLLTVLL
;
A
#
# COMPACT_ATOMS: atom_id res chain seq x y z
N PHE A 1 5.72 -0.66 0.04
CA PHE A 1 5.99 -1.59 -1.08
C PHE A 1 7.48 -1.71 -1.34
N ALA A 2 7.93 -2.86 -1.85
CA ALA A 2 9.32 -3.09 -2.28
C ALA A 2 9.68 -2.20 -3.48
N LYS A 3 10.97 -1.92 -3.68
CA LYS A 3 11.46 -0.93 -4.67
C LYS A 3 11.00 -1.21 -6.12
N ASP A 4 10.82 -2.48 -6.44
CA ASP A 4 10.53 -3.05 -7.76
C ASP A 4 9.04 -3.30 -7.99
N THR A 5 8.19 -2.95 -7.02
CA THR A 5 6.73 -2.98 -7.19
C THR A 5 6.35 -2.11 -8.38
N GLN A 6 5.68 -2.71 -9.37
CA GLN A 6 5.31 -2.02 -10.60
C GLN A 6 4.05 -1.18 -10.38
N ILE A 7 4.10 0.06 -10.86
CA ILE A 7 3.00 1.02 -10.89
C ILE A 7 2.71 1.34 -12.35
N GLU A 8 1.43 1.25 -12.72
CA GLU A 8 0.98 1.54 -14.07
C GLU A 8 0.58 3.02 -14.18
N LEU A 9 1.16 3.71 -15.16
CA LEU A 9 0.88 5.09 -15.51
C LEU A 9 -0.34 5.17 -16.43
N MET A 10 -0.89 6.38 -16.60
CA MET A 10 -2.07 6.62 -17.43
C MET A 10 -1.89 6.23 -18.91
N ASP A 11 -0.66 6.24 -19.41
CA ASP A 11 -0.31 5.83 -20.78
C ASP A 11 -0.12 4.29 -20.93
N GLY A 12 -0.29 3.54 -19.84
CA GLY A 12 -0.12 2.08 -19.80
C GLY A 12 1.32 1.61 -19.53
N GLN A 13 2.28 2.53 -19.36
CA GLN A 13 3.64 2.15 -18.97
C GLN A 13 3.65 1.65 -17.52
N CYS A 14 4.32 0.52 -17.28
CA CYS A 14 4.64 0.06 -15.92
C CYS A 14 6.04 0.53 -15.53
N VAL A 15 6.14 1.27 -14.43
CA VAL A 15 7.41 1.73 -13.86
C VAL A 15 7.55 1.25 -12.41
N PRO A 16 8.76 0.96 -11.93
CA PRO A 16 8.97 0.65 -10.52
C PRO A 16 8.54 1.82 -9.62
N ILE A 17 7.94 1.54 -8.46
CA ILE A 17 7.44 2.56 -7.52
C ILE A 17 8.54 3.55 -7.08
N ASN A 18 9.80 3.11 -7.02
CA ASN A 18 10.91 3.99 -6.68
C ASN A 18 11.34 4.94 -7.81
N LYS A 19 10.68 4.86 -8.97
CA LYS A 19 10.86 5.77 -10.12
C LYS A 19 9.69 6.73 -10.31
N ILE A 20 8.58 6.52 -9.60
CA ILE A 20 7.44 7.43 -9.61
C ILE A 20 7.87 8.80 -9.05
N GLN A 21 7.38 9.85 -9.69
CA GLN A 21 7.63 11.24 -9.35
C GLN A 21 6.33 11.96 -9.00
N ILE A 22 6.46 13.10 -8.32
CA ILE A 22 5.34 14.02 -8.10
C ILE A 22 4.84 14.49 -9.46
N ASP A 23 3.52 14.66 -9.56
CA ASP A 23 2.76 15.00 -10.77
C ASP A 23 2.62 13.89 -11.83
N ASP A 24 3.22 12.71 -11.62
CA ASP A 24 2.87 11.53 -12.41
C ASP A 24 1.37 11.22 -12.27
N VAL A 25 0.76 10.82 -13.38
CA VAL A 25 -0.65 10.41 -13.43
C VAL A 25 -0.71 8.89 -13.60
N LEU A 26 -1.31 8.22 -12.63
CA LEU A 26 -1.43 6.77 -12.59
C LEU A 26 -2.58 6.28 -13.49
N ARG A 27 -2.65 4.96 -13.71
CA ARG A 27 -3.57 4.29 -14.64
C ARG A 27 -5.02 4.83 -14.61
N PHE A 28 -5.57 5.12 -13.43
CA PHE A 28 -6.96 5.53 -13.27
C PHE A 28 -7.10 7.03 -12.96
N GLY A 29 -6.09 7.83 -13.31
CA GLY A 29 -6.09 9.28 -13.22
C GLY A 29 -5.82 9.83 -11.83
N GLU A 30 -5.30 9.04 -10.91
CA GLU A 30 -4.70 9.53 -9.66
C GLU A 30 -3.47 10.39 -9.99
N ARG A 31 -3.38 11.61 -9.47
CA ARG A 31 -2.13 12.40 -9.53
C ARG A 31 -1.31 12.13 -8.28
N VAL A 32 -0.04 11.82 -8.44
CA VAL A 32 0.90 11.66 -7.33
C VAL A 32 1.21 13.04 -6.76
N VAL A 33 0.87 13.27 -5.50
CA VAL A 33 1.14 14.53 -4.78
C VAL A 33 2.33 14.40 -3.82
N GLY A 34 2.84 13.18 -3.62
CA GLY A 34 4.00 12.93 -2.79
C GLY A 34 4.49 11.49 -2.90
N VAL A 35 5.78 11.29 -2.63
CA VAL A 35 6.43 9.98 -2.59
C VAL A 35 7.01 9.79 -1.19
N VAL A 36 6.76 8.63 -0.59
CA VAL A 36 7.22 8.30 0.76
C VAL A 36 8.28 7.22 0.68
N GLU A 37 9.45 7.47 1.24
CA GLU A 37 10.50 6.48 1.44
C GLU A 37 10.59 6.15 2.93
N ILE A 38 10.59 4.86 3.26
CA ILE A 38 10.58 4.35 4.63
C ILE A 38 11.85 3.53 4.83
N ASN A 39 12.62 3.85 5.88
CA ASN A 39 13.68 2.97 6.34
C ASN A 39 13.06 1.69 6.92
N ALA A 40 13.44 0.54 6.38
CA ALA A 40 12.85 -0.75 6.72
C ALA A 40 13.88 -1.73 7.31
N THR A 41 15.03 -1.23 7.77
CA THR A 41 16.07 -2.07 8.39
C THR A 41 15.62 -2.85 9.62
N ASP A 42 14.60 -2.33 10.32
CA ASP A 42 14.00 -2.88 11.54
C ASP A 42 12.55 -3.33 11.34
N LEU A 43 12.04 -3.34 10.11
CA LEU A 43 10.68 -3.76 9.79
C LEU A 43 10.65 -5.23 9.33
N ASP A 44 9.58 -5.94 9.72
CA ASP A 44 9.32 -7.29 9.25
C ASP A 44 8.72 -7.27 7.83
N THR A 45 9.57 -7.11 6.83
CA THR A 45 9.13 -7.09 5.43
C THR A 45 8.83 -8.49 4.92
N LYS A 46 7.72 -8.64 4.18
CA LYS A 46 7.26 -9.93 3.66
C LYS A 46 6.77 -9.82 2.22
N GLU A 47 6.73 -10.98 1.60
CA GLU A 47 5.96 -11.29 0.41
C GLU A 47 4.62 -11.90 0.86
N TYR A 48 3.51 -11.23 0.53
CA TYR A 48 2.15 -11.59 0.87
C TYR A 48 1.45 -12.19 -0.34
N TYR A 49 0.85 -13.37 -0.16
CA TYR A 49 0.03 -14.03 -1.18
C TYR A 49 -1.43 -13.73 -0.90
N LEU A 50 -2.10 -13.09 -1.84
CA LEU A 50 -3.51 -12.73 -1.74
C LEU A 50 -4.38 -13.81 -2.39
N ASN A 51 -5.65 -13.85 -2.00
CA ASN A 51 -6.58 -14.94 -2.37
C ASN A 51 -6.79 -15.09 -3.88
N ASN A 52 -6.56 -14.04 -4.67
CA ASN A 52 -6.65 -14.04 -6.12
C ASN A 52 -5.34 -14.45 -6.83
N GLY A 53 -4.36 -14.98 -6.09
CA GLY A 53 -3.05 -15.38 -6.62
C GLY A 53 -2.06 -14.23 -6.79
N MET A 54 -2.44 -13.01 -6.41
CA MET A 54 -1.56 -11.85 -6.50
C MET A 54 -0.54 -11.81 -5.36
N ILE A 55 0.60 -11.20 -5.66
CA ILE A 55 1.72 -11.08 -4.72
C ILE A 55 1.97 -9.60 -4.45
N ILE A 56 2.07 -9.25 -3.17
CA ILE A 56 2.51 -7.93 -2.70
C ILE A 56 3.76 -8.09 -1.85
N CYS A 57 4.82 -7.34 -2.17
CA CYS A 57 6.04 -7.29 -1.38
C CYS A 57 6.12 -5.98 -0.61
N GLY A 58 6.22 -6.03 0.71
CA GLY A 58 6.29 -4.81 1.50
C GLY A 58 6.30 -4.99 3.01
N GLY A 59 5.91 -3.92 3.70
CA GLY A 59 5.84 -3.88 5.17
C GLY A 59 4.55 -4.50 5.71
N PRO A 60 4.43 -4.60 7.03
CA PRO A 60 3.28 -5.21 7.69
C PRO A 60 2.04 -4.33 7.78
N ASN A 61 2.04 -3.09 7.26
CA ASN A 61 0.94 -2.15 7.48
C ASN A 61 0.29 -1.65 6.18
N ILE A 62 0.33 -2.43 5.10
CA ILE A 62 -0.33 -2.07 3.84
C ILE A 62 -1.84 -2.25 4.00
N GLN A 63 -2.60 -1.20 3.71
CA GLN A 63 -4.07 -1.22 3.76
C GLN A 63 -4.64 -1.43 2.35
N ILE A 64 -5.16 -2.62 2.10
CA ILE A 64 -5.84 -3.01 0.87
C ILE A 64 -7.32 -2.64 1.00
N CYS A 65 -7.87 -1.99 -0.03
CA CYS A 65 -9.27 -1.57 -0.08
C CYS A 65 -9.88 -1.93 -1.43
N ASP A 66 -9.96 -3.23 -1.66
CA ASP A 66 -10.45 -3.79 -2.90
C ASP A 66 -11.92 -4.22 -2.74
N LEU A 67 -12.72 -4.11 -3.80
CA LEU A 67 -14.13 -4.49 -3.73
C LEU A 67 -14.31 -6.00 -3.60
N ASP A 68 -13.42 -6.79 -4.20
CA ASP A 68 -13.50 -8.25 -4.20
C ASP A 68 -12.86 -8.85 -2.94
N LEU A 69 -11.80 -8.22 -2.41
CA LEU A 69 -11.09 -8.69 -1.20
C LEU A 69 -11.60 -8.02 0.08
N GLY A 70 -12.37 -6.93 -0.02
CA GLY A 70 -12.76 -6.09 1.10
C GLY A 70 -11.63 -5.18 1.61
N ILE A 71 -11.80 -4.67 2.83
CA ILE A 71 -10.77 -3.90 3.53
C ILE A 71 -9.93 -4.88 4.35
N MET A 72 -8.63 -4.97 4.05
CA MET A 72 -7.72 -5.86 4.75
C MET A 72 -6.35 -5.20 4.98
N SER A 73 -5.71 -5.57 6.08
CA SER A 73 -4.37 -5.12 6.45
C SER A 73 -3.37 -6.25 6.25
N THR A 74 -2.17 -5.97 5.74
CA THR A 74 -1.10 -6.98 5.68
C THR A 74 -0.55 -7.37 7.06
N LEU A 75 -0.97 -6.68 8.12
CA LEU A 75 -0.59 -6.99 9.51
C LEU A 75 -1.14 -8.35 9.93
N ASP A 76 -2.35 -8.66 9.47
CA ASP A 76 -3.08 -9.89 9.78
C ASP A 76 -2.73 -11.03 8.83
N LEU A 77 -1.85 -10.79 7.85
CA LEU A 77 -1.46 -11.77 6.85
C LEU A 77 -0.14 -12.45 7.20
N SER A 78 -0.12 -13.77 7.02
CA SER A 78 1.13 -14.51 6.92
C SER A 78 1.78 -14.22 5.58
N GLY A 79 3.11 -14.30 5.56
CA GLY A 79 3.88 -14.03 4.36
C GLY A 79 5.28 -14.59 4.48
N LYS A 80 5.93 -14.77 3.35
CA LYS A 80 7.33 -15.20 3.30
C LYS A 80 8.22 -14.00 3.64
N LYS A 81 9.05 -14.12 4.67
CA LYS A 81 9.97 -13.05 5.05
C LYS A 81 10.92 -12.72 3.91
N ILE A 82 11.05 -11.42 3.63
CA ILE A 82 12.03 -10.87 2.70
C ILE A 82 12.90 -9.84 3.44
N ASN A 83 14.03 -9.47 2.84
CA ASN A 83 14.91 -8.46 3.42
C ASN A 83 14.96 -7.23 2.52
N ASN A 84 14.12 -6.25 2.81
CA ASN A 84 14.13 -4.94 2.16
C ASN A 84 14.57 -3.87 3.16
N LYS A 85 15.66 -3.16 2.85
CA LYS A 85 16.16 -2.05 3.68
C LYS A 85 15.37 -0.76 3.51
N LYS A 86 14.64 -0.65 2.40
CA LYS A 86 13.80 0.51 2.06
C LYS A 86 12.48 0.04 1.51
N LEU A 87 11.43 0.75 1.90
CA LEU A 87 10.09 0.60 1.34
C LEU A 87 9.62 1.94 0.78
N TYR A 88 8.71 1.86 -0.18
CA TYR A 88 8.15 3.02 -0.87
C TYR A 88 6.63 3.01 -0.75
N HIS A 89 6.05 4.19 -0.69
CA HIS A 89 4.62 4.42 -0.80
C HIS A 89 4.38 5.74 -1.53
N LEU A 90 3.13 6.05 -1.81
CA LEU A 90 2.69 7.21 -2.57
C LEU A 90 1.63 7.94 -1.77
N LEU A 91 1.52 9.24 -2.04
CA LEU A 91 0.39 10.09 -1.69
C LEU A 91 -0.26 10.50 -3.01
N THR A 92 -1.58 10.43 -3.05
CA THR A 92 -2.35 10.73 -4.27
C THR A 92 -3.47 11.71 -3.96
N ASP A 93 -3.94 12.44 -4.96
CA ASP A 93 -5.10 13.31 -4.82
C ASP A 93 -6.44 12.57 -4.67
N LYS A 94 -6.43 11.22 -4.79
CA LYS A 94 -7.61 10.35 -4.61
C LYS A 94 -7.56 9.46 -3.37
N SER A 95 -6.54 9.61 -2.53
CA SER A 95 -6.34 8.80 -1.30
C SER A 95 -6.13 7.29 -1.54
N THR A 96 -6.10 6.83 -2.78
CA THR A 96 -5.94 5.43 -3.17
C THR A 96 -5.21 5.34 -4.49
N PHE A 97 -4.56 4.21 -4.76
CA PHE A 97 -4.02 3.87 -6.08
C PHE A 97 -4.02 2.35 -6.27
N TYR A 98 -3.49 1.88 -7.40
CA TYR A 98 -3.56 0.48 -7.78
C TYR A 98 -2.17 -0.16 -7.92
N ILE A 99 -2.04 -1.39 -7.42
CA ILE A 99 -0.86 -2.24 -7.61
C ILE A 99 -1.32 -3.59 -8.14
N ASN A 100 -0.84 -3.95 -9.33
CA ASN A 100 -1.21 -5.19 -10.03
C ASN A 100 -2.75 -5.37 -10.17
N GLY A 101 -3.52 -4.29 -10.20
CA GLY A 101 -4.98 -4.32 -10.27
C GLY A 101 -5.71 -4.28 -8.91
N ILE A 102 -4.99 -4.39 -7.78
CA ILE A 102 -5.58 -4.24 -6.45
C ILE A 102 -5.55 -2.80 -6.01
N ARG A 103 -6.69 -2.32 -5.53
CA ARG A 103 -6.80 -0.99 -4.94
C ARG A 103 -6.24 -0.98 -3.51
N VAL A 104 -5.33 -0.07 -3.25
CA VAL A 104 -4.72 0.17 -1.93
C VAL A 104 -4.97 1.62 -1.50
N TYR A 105 -5.07 1.86 -0.20
CA TYR A 105 -5.00 3.22 0.31
C TYR A 105 -3.61 3.79 0.08
N ASP A 106 -3.54 5.08 -0.17
CA ASP A 106 -2.27 5.81 -0.14
C ASP A 106 -1.73 5.93 1.29
N TYR A 107 -0.54 6.48 1.46
CA TYR A 107 0.14 6.46 2.75
C TYR A 107 -0.69 7.17 3.86
N ASN A 108 -1.24 8.35 3.58
CA ASN A 108 -1.99 9.11 4.59
C ASN A 108 -3.34 8.44 4.88
N ALA A 109 -4.07 8.07 3.83
CA ALA A 109 -5.36 7.40 4.01
C ALA A 109 -5.20 6.06 4.75
N GLY A 110 -4.12 5.33 4.49
CA GLY A 110 -3.79 4.09 5.22
C GLY A 110 -3.61 4.33 6.72
N ILE A 111 -2.90 5.39 7.10
CA ILE A 111 -2.72 5.78 8.51
C ILE A 111 -4.06 6.17 9.14
N GLU A 112 -4.85 7.01 8.46
CA GLU A 112 -6.16 7.45 8.96
C GLU A 112 -7.10 6.27 9.21
N LYS A 113 -7.13 5.28 8.31
CA LYS A 113 -7.93 4.06 8.47
C LYS A 113 -7.46 3.22 9.65
N TYR A 114 -6.15 3.07 9.82
CA TYR A 114 -5.58 2.37 10.96
C TYR A 114 -5.99 3.05 12.29
N LEU A 115 -5.79 4.37 12.40
CA LEU A 115 -6.15 5.14 13.60
C LEU A 115 -7.66 5.13 13.90
N ALA A 116 -8.50 5.25 12.86
CA ALA A 116 -9.94 5.17 13.02
C ALA A 116 -10.38 3.80 13.56
N SER A 117 -9.76 2.72 13.08
CA SER A 117 -10.06 1.37 13.55
C SER A 117 -9.68 1.15 15.02
N ASP A 118 -8.58 1.74 15.49
CA ASP A 118 -8.16 1.64 16.89
C ASP A 118 -9.05 2.48 17.82
N ASN A 119 -9.50 3.66 17.39
CA ASN A 119 -10.46 4.47 18.15
C ASN A 119 -11.80 3.74 18.36
N LEU A 120 -12.28 3.01 17.34
CA LEU A 120 -13.47 2.17 17.45
C LEU A 120 -13.29 1.04 18.47
N LYS A 121 -12.13 0.38 18.51
CA LYS A 121 -11.82 -0.66 19.52
C LYS A 121 -11.85 -0.09 20.94
N LEU A 122 -11.29 1.10 21.14
CA LEU A 122 -11.34 1.81 22.42
C LEU A 122 -12.77 2.09 22.88
N LEU A 123 -13.64 2.55 21.98
CA LEU A 123 -15.06 2.77 22.27
C LEU A 123 -15.81 1.49 22.64
N THR A 124 -15.52 0.36 21.99
CA THR A 124 -16.16 -0.93 22.29
C THR A 124 -15.75 -1.56 23.62
N VAL A 125 -14.63 -1.13 24.22
CA VAL A 125 -14.20 -1.60 25.55
C VAL A 125 -14.80 -0.74 26.67
N LEU A 126 -15.32 0.45 26.33
CA LEU A 126 -15.91 1.41 27.27
C LEU A 126 -17.45 1.30 27.37
N LEU A 127 -18.08 0.45 26.55
CA LEU A 127 -19.52 0.16 26.53
C LEU A 127 -19.79 -1.28 26.95
#